data_AF-A0A960AZR1-F1
#
_entry.id   AF-A0A960AZR1-F1
#
_cell.length_a   1.000
_cell.length_b   1.000
_cell.length_c   1.000
_cell.angle_alpha   90.00
_cell.angle_beta   90.00
_cell.angle_gamma   90.00
#
_symmetry.space_group_name_H-M   'P 1'
#
loop_
_entity.id
_entity.type
_entity.pdbx_description
1 polymer ?
#
loop_
_entity_poly.entity_id
_entity_poly.type
_entity_poly.pdbx_seq_one_letter_code
_entity_poly.pdbx_strand_id
1 'polypeptide(L)'
;AERYDALVLVDDSHAVGFVGPHGRGTPEHFGVSERVDILTGTLGKALGGASGGYVSGRQEIVDLLRQRARPYLFSNAVAPMVAAGSLTAIELATASDQAREALRRNTDLFRMLMTEAGFELLPGEHPITPVMFRGEDGARRAAEVADRMLAEGVYVIAFSFPVVPRGLARIRVQLSAAHSEEDVRRCVAAFIAATQ
;
A
#
# COMPACT_ATOMS: atom_id res chain seq x y z
N ALA A 1 -24.35 3.96 4.79
CA ALA A 1 -24.84 3.15 3.67
C ALA A 1 -26.24 2.64 3.99
N GLU A 2 -26.40 1.66 4.88
CA GLU A 2 -27.69 1.03 5.23
C GLU A 2 -28.82 2.02 5.58
N ARG A 3 -28.56 3.02 6.45
CA ARG A 3 -29.56 4.05 6.81
C ARG A 3 -30.20 4.75 5.60
N TYR A 4 -29.45 4.86 4.50
CA TYR A 4 -29.84 5.61 3.31
C TYR A 4 -29.97 4.72 2.07
N ASP A 5 -29.99 3.39 2.24
CA ASP A 5 -30.07 2.43 1.14
C ASP A 5 -29.04 2.69 0.01
N ALA A 6 -27.82 3.04 0.42
CA ALA A 6 -26.74 3.38 -0.51
C ALA A 6 -25.75 2.21 -0.66
N LEU A 7 -25.34 1.95 -1.90
CA LEU A 7 -24.26 1.01 -2.20
C LEU A 7 -22.91 1.50 -1.66
N VAL A 8 -22.06 0.55 -1.25
CA VAL A 8 -20.70 0.78 -0.78
C VAL A 8 -19.71 0.18 -1.77
N LEU A 9 -18.83 1.05 -2.27
CA LEU A 9 -17.64 0.67 -3.02
C LEU A 9 -16.40 0.91 -2.15
N VAL A 10 -15.52 -0.09 -2.06
CA VAL A 10 -14.21 0.02 -1.41
C VAL A 10 -13.11 -0.21 -2.44
N ASP A 11 -12.18 0.74 -2.57
CA ASP A 11 -10.90 0.51 -3.24
C ASP A 11 -9.88 -0.02 -2.24
N ASP A 12 -9.53 -1.28 -2.40
CA ASP A 12 -8.64 -2.02 -1.51
C ASP A 12 -7.26 -2.28 -2.13
N SER A 13 -6.89 -1.48 -3.14
CA SER A 13 -5.63 -1.63 -3.88
C SER A 13 -4.38 -1.57 -3.01
N HIS A 14 -4.44 -0.97 -1.82
CA HIS A 14 -3.32 -0.89 -0.88
C HIS A 14 -3.49 -1.77 0.36
N ALA A 15 -4.38 -2.76 0.33
CA ALA A 15 -4.67 -3.60 1.49
C ALA A 15 -4.78 -5.09 1.14
N VAL A 16 -5.35 -5.43 -0.02
CA VAL A 16 -5.48 -6.82 -0.46
C VAL A 16 -4.13 -7.55 -0.45
N GLY A 17 -4.14 -8.77 0.08
CA GLY A 17 -2.99 -9.65 0.26
C GLY A 17 -2.35 -9.59 1.64
N PHE A 18 -2.53 -8.51 2.41
CA PHE A 18 -1.80 -8.32 3.67
C PHE A 18 -2.55 -7.62 4.80
N VAL A 19 -3.65 -6.92 4.54
CA VAL A 19 -4.52 -6.34 5.58
C VAL A 19 -5.65 -7.31 5.92
N GLY A 20 -6.00 -7.38 7.20
CA GLY A 20 -6.95 -8.35 7.75
C GLY A 20 -6.26 -9.66 8.16
N PRO A 21 -6.90 -10.48 9.02
CA PRO A 21 -6.31 -11.72 9.52
C PRO A 21 -5.80 -12.65 8.42
N HIS A 22 -6.52 -12.75 7.30
CA HIS A 22 -6.17 -13.64 6.19
C HIS A 22 -5.71 -12.86 4.94
N GLY A 23 -5.45 -11.56 5.07
CA GLY A 23 -5.04 -10.72 3.95
C GLY A 23 -6.16 -10.43 2.95
N ARG A 24 -7.45 -10.57 3.32
CA ARG A 24 -8.56 -10.30 2.39
C ARG A 24 -8.87 -8.81 2.23
N GLY A 25 -8.20 -7.95 2.99
CA GLY A 25 -8.28 -6.51 2.82
C GLY A 25 -8.93 -5.76 3.97
N THR A 26 -9.17 -4.47 3.71
CA THR A 26 -9.76 -3.55 4.69
C THR A 26 -11.14 -4.00 5.20
N PRO A 27 -12.06 -4.52 4.36
CA PRO A 27 -13.37 -4.98 4.85
C PRO A 27 -13.27 -6.15 5.83
N GLU A 28 -12.31 -7.07 5.62
CA GLU A 28 -12.07 -8.18 6.54
C GLU A 28 -11.53 -7.68 7.87
N HIS A 29 -10.56 -6.76 7.83
CA HIS A 29 -9.98 -6.16 9.03
C HIS A 29 -11.03 -5.51 9.94
N PHE A 30 -12.03 -4.84 9.36
CA PHE A 30 -13.12 -4.21 10.11
C PHE A 30 -14.34 -5.11 10.34
N GLY A 31 -14.32 -6.37 9.87
CA GLY A 31 -15.45 -7.30 10.03
C GLY A 31 -16.72 -6.89 9.27
N VAL A 32 -16.57 -6.21 8.13
CA VAL A 32 -17.68 -5.66 7.33
C VAL A 32 -17.71 -6.19 5.89
N SER A 33 -17.01 -7.28 5.59
CA SER A 33 -16.96 -7.88 4.25
C SER A 33 -18.34 -8.08 3.60
N GLU A 34 -19.32 -8.56 4.37
CA GLU A 34 -20.69 -8.80 3.89
C GLU A 34 -21.51 -7.52 3.66
N ARG A 35 -20.98 -6.35 4.03
CA ARG A 35 -21.65 -5.03 3.93
C ARG A 35 -21.06 -4.18 2.80
N VAL A 36 -20.10 -4.70 2.04
CA VAL A 36 -19.48 -4.04 0.89
C VAL A 36 -20.06 -4.63 -0.39
N ASP A 37 -20.69 -3.80 -1.21
CA ASP A 37 -21.34 -4.24 -2.45
C ASP A 37 -20.35 -4.42 -3.60
N ILE A 38 -19.32 -3.58 -3.65
CA ILE A 38 -18.31 -3.55 -4.70
C ILE A 38 -16.93 -3.37 -4.07
N LEU A 39 -16.00 -4.25 -4.45
CA LEU A 39 -14.60 -4.13 -4.09
C LEU A 39 -13.76 -3.97 -5.35
N THR A 40 -12.90 -2.96 -5.38
CA THR A 40 -11.91 -2.79 -6.43
C THR A 40 -10.51 -3.03 -5.89
N GLY A 41 -9.63 -3.56 -6.72
CA GLY A 41 -8.24 -3.78 -6.34
C GLY A 41 -7.32 -3.82 -7.54
N THR A 42 -6.02 -3.91 -7.26
CA THR A 42 -4.97 -3.98 -8.28
C THR A 42 -4.19 -5.26 -8.17
N LEU A 43 -3.75 -5.76 -9.33
CA LEU A 43 -2.86 -6.91 -9.45
C LEU A 43 -1.39 -6.48 -9.50
N GLY A 44 -1.10 -5.18 -9.60
CA GLY A 44 0.26 -4.63 -9.75
C GLY A 44 0.98 -4.28 -8.44
N LYS A 45 0.45 -4.66 -7.27
CA LYS A 45 1.05 -4.36 -5.96
C LYS A 45 1.34 -5.65 -5.20
N ALA A 46 0.71 -5.87 -4.04
CA ALA A 46 0.92 -7.06 -3.22
C ALA A 46 0.61 -8.36 -3.96
N LEU A 47 -0.32 -8.33 -4.93
CA LEU A 47 -0.71 -9.49 -5.74
C LEU A 47 0.18 -9.73 -6.97
N GLY A 48 1.38 -9.13 -7.05
CA GLY A 48 2.51 -9.62 -7.86
C GLY A 48 2.32 -9.81 -9.38
N GLY A 49 1.15 -9.53 -9.94
CA GLY A 49 0.78 -9.73 -11.33
C GLY A 49 1.39 -8.72 -12.30
N ALA A 50 2.21 -7.79 -11.82
CA ALA A 50 2.79 -6.66 -12.54
C ALA A 50 1.80 -5.61 -13.06
N SER A 51 0.65 -5.99 -13.63
CA SER A 51 -0.34 -5.05 -14.16
C SER A 51 -1.78 -5.58 -14.07
N GLY A 52 -2.74 -4.66 -14.16
CA GLY A 52 -4.17 -4.98 -14.13
C GLY A 52 -4.86 -4.63 -12.81
N GLY A 53 -6.18 -4.77 -12.84
CA GLY A 53 -7.05 -4.55 -11.71
C GLY A 53 -8.35 -5.33 -11.89
N TYR A 54 -9.14 -5.37 -10.83
CA TYR A 54 -10.38 -6.12 -10.81
C TYR A 54 -11.47 -5.34 -10.09
N VAL A 55 -12.71 -5.67 -10.43
CA VAL A 55 -13.91 -5.32 -9.68
C VAL A 55 -14.56 -6.62 -9.26
N SER A 56 -14.80 -6.78 -7.97
CA SER A 56 -15.53 -7.89 -7.36
C SER A 56 -16.82 -7.35 -6.75
N GLY A 57 -17.88 -8.14 -6.78
CA GLY A 57 -19.19 -7.76 -6.26
C GLY A 57 -20.25 -8.76 -6.69
N ARG A 58 -21.52 -8.41 -6.49
CA ARG A 58 -22.65 -9.23 -6.94
C ARG A 58 -22.63 -9.44 -8.46
N GLN A 59 -23.12 -10.60 -8.90
CA GLN A 59 -23.07 -11.02 -10.30
C GLN A 59 -23.76 -10.01 -11.24
N GLU A 60 -24.89 -9.44 -10.82
CA GLU A 60 -25.64 -8.48 -11.65
C GLU A 60 -24.84 -7.19 -11.89
N ILE A 61 -24.02 -6.78 -10.92
CA ILE A 61 -23.12 -5.62 -11.04
C ILE A 61 -22.00 -5.95 -12.04
N VAL A 62 -21.37 -7.12 -11.89
CA VAL A 62 -20.27 -7.56 -12.77
C VAL A 62 -20.75 -7.68 -14.22
N ASP A 63 -21.92 -8.28 -14.45
CA ASP A 63 -22.49 -8.43 -15.79
C ASP A 63 -22.85 -7.08 -16.43
N LEU A 64 -23.44 -6.17 -15.65
CA LEU A 64 -23.71 -4.81 -16.12
C LEU A 64 -22.42 -4.09 -16.52
N LEU A 65 -21.37 -4.16 -15.68
CA LEU A 65 -20.08 -3.54 -15.96
C LEU A 65 -19.43 -4.11 -17.22
N ARG A 66 -19.48 -5.44 -17.42
CA ARG A 66 -18.98 -6.08 -18.65
C ARG A 66 -19.67 -5.58 -19.92
N GLN A 67 -20.94 -5.19 -19.82
CA GLN A 67 -21.72 -4.70 -20.97
C GLN A 67 -21.68 -3.17 -21.15
N ARG A 68 -21.28 -2.39 -20.13
CA ARG A 68 -21.40 -0.92 -20.13
C ARG A 68 -20.09 -0.18 -19.89
N ALA A 69 -19.11 -0.80 -19.23
CA ALA A 69 -17.86 -0.13 -18.87
C ALA A 69 -16.98 0.06 -20.12
N ARG A 70 -16.89 1.30 -20.60
CA ARG A 70 -16.05 1.65 -21.76
C ARG A 70 -14.59 1.17 -21.62
N PRO A 71 -13.92 1.30 -20.46
CA PRO A 71 -12.55 0.80 -20.31
C PRO A 71 -12.42 -0.72 -20.43
N TYR A 72 -13.49 -1.48 -20.18
CA TYR A 72 -13.51 -2.93 -20.37
C TYR A 72 -13.80 -3.29 -21.84
N LEU A 73 -14.77 -2.61 -22.47
CA LEU A 73 -15.23 -2.90 -23.83
C LEU A 73 -14.25 -2.45 -24.93
N PHE A 74 -13.56 -1.35 -24.71
CA PHE A 74 -12.71 -0.70 -25.72
C PHE A 74 -11.22 -0.79 -25.38
N SER A 75 -10.82 -1.84 -24.69
CA SER A 75 -9.42 -2.14 -24.37
C SER A 75 -9.10 -3.60 -24.67
N ASN A 76 -7.83 -3.88 -24.94
CA ASN A 76 -7.35 -5.25 -25.03
C ASN A 76 -7.41 -5.93 -23.66
N ALA A 77 -7.68 -7.23 -23.67
CA ALA A 77 -7.59 -8.06 -22.48
C ALA A 77 -6.14 -8.08 -21.94
N VAL A 78 -6.03 -8.32 -20.63
CA VAL A 78 -4.73 -8.49 -19.96
C VAL A 78 -4.01 -9.70 -20.56
N ALA A 79 -2.68 -9.60 -20.72
CA ALA A 79 -1.88 -10.67 -21.29
C ALA A 79 -2.04 -11.98 -20.49
N PRO A 80 -2.15 -13.16 -21.14
CA PRO A 80 -2.34 -14.43 -20.44
C PRO A 80 -1.31 -14.71 -19.35
N MET A 81 -0.04 -14.36 -19.58
CA MET A 81 1.03 -14.54 -18.59
C MET A 81 0.85 -13.66 -17.34
N VAL A 82 0.31 -12.44 -17.51
CA VAL A 82 -0.02 -11.55 -16.38
C VAL A 82 -1.18 -12.14 -15.57
N ALA A 83 -2.22 -12.65 -16.24
CA ALA A 83 -3.34 -13.30 -15.57
C ALA A 83 -2.91 -14.55 -14.80
N ALA A 84 -2.06 -15.39 -15.39
CA ALA A 84 -1.50 -16.57 -14.74
C ALA A 84 -0.65 -16.20 -13.51
N GLY A 85 0.26 -15.22 -13.64
CA GLY A 85 1.07 -14.74 -12.52
C GLY A 85 0.22 -14.15 -11.38
N SER A 86 -0.84 -13.43 -11.74
CA SER A 86 -1.80 -12.88 -10.78
C SER A 86 -2.57 -13.97 -10.02
N LEU A 87 -2.98 -15.05 -10.72
CA LEU A 87 -3.65 -16.18 -10.09
C LEU A 87 -2.72 -16.85 -9.06
N THR A 88 -1.48 -17.16 -9.45
CA THR A 88 -0.49 -17.73 -8.52
C THR A 88 -0.20 -16.80 -7.35
N ALA A 89 -0.10 -15.49 -7.58
CA ALA A 89 0.12 -14.53 -6.50
C ALA A 89 -1.06 -14.44 -5.53
N ILE A 90 -2.31 -14.58 -6.00
CA ILE A 90 -3.50 -14.69 -5.14
C ILE A 90 -3.44 -15.96 -4.29
N GLU A 91 -3.08 -17.10 -4.88
CA GLU A 91 -2.91 -18.38 -4.16
C GLU A 91 -1.84 -18.25 -3.05
N LEU A 92 -0.67 -17.71 -3.40
CA LEU A 92 0.42 -17.47 -2.46
C LEU A 92 -0.01 -16.50 -1.36
N ALA A 93 -0.61 -15.37 -1.72
CA ALA A 93 -1.09 -14.39 -0.75
C ALA A 93 -2.10 -15.02 0.20
N THR A 94 -3.01 -15.87 -0.27
CA THR A 94 -3.98 -16.56 0.59
C THR A 94 -3.29 -17.39 1.69
N ALA A 95 -2.21 -18.11 1.36
CA ALA A 95 -1.48 -18.97 2.29
C ALA A 95 -0.34 -18.26 3.09
N SER A 96 -0.15 -16.95 2.94
CA SER A 96 1.04 -16.21 3.40
C SER A 96 0.98 -15.69 4.85
N ASP A 97 0.50 -16.46 5.81
CA ASP A 97 0.36 -16.00 7.21
C ASP A 97 1.71 -15.57 7.83
N GLN A 98 2.77 -16.33 7.59
CA GLN A 98 4.12 -16.01 8.09
C GLN A 98 4.67 -14.71 7.47
N ALA A 99 4.44 -14.49 6.17
CA ALA A 99 4.89 -13.27 5.51
C ALA A 99 4.12 -12.04 6.02
N ARG A 100 2.82 -12.17 6.29
CA ARG A 100 2.03 -11.13 6.95
C ARG A 100 2.53 -10.81 8.35
N GLU A 101 2.92 -11.82 9.11
CA GLU A 101 3.49 -11.62 10.45
C GLU A 101 4.86 -10.93 10.39
N ALA A 102 5.74 -11.34 9.48
CA ALA A 102 7.01 -10.68 9.24
C ALA A 102 6.81 -9.20 8.84
N LEU A 103 5.85 -8.92 7.95
CA LEU A 103 5.51 -7.55 7.55
C LEU A 103 5.06 -6.70 8.73
N ARG A 104 4.22 -7.24 9.63
CA ARG A 104 3.80 -6.56 10.85
C ARG A 104 4.99 -6.26 11.76
N ARG A 105 5.82 -7.26 12.08
CA ARG A 105 7.02 -7.08 12.91
C ARG A 105 7.98 -6.03 12.33
N ASN A 106 8.21 -6.05 11.01
CA ASN A 106 9.05 -5.07 10.33
C ASN A 106 8.46 -3.66 10.39
N THR A 107 7.13 -3.54 10.25
CA THR A 107 6.42 -2.27 10.34
C THR A 107 6.51 -1.71 11.76
N ASP A 108 6.25 -2.52 12.78
CA ASP A 108 6.29 -2.12 14.18
C ASP A 108 7.72 -1.70 14.58
N LEU A 109 8.72 -2.48 14.19
CA LEU A 109 10.13 -2.16 14.44
C LEU A 109 10.53 -0.83 13.79
N PHE A 110 10.20 -0.63 12.51
CA PHE A 110 10.50 0.61 11.80
C PHE A 110 9.84 1.81 12.49
N ARG A 111 8.55 1.69 12.84
CA ARG A 111 7.79 2.77 13.47
C ARG A 111 8.34 3.12 14.85
N MET A 112 8.68 2.12 15.66
CA MET A 112 9.29 2.30 16.97
C MET A 112 10.63 3.04 16.85
N LEU A 113 11.57 2.52 16.05
CA LEU A 113 12.92 3.09 15.94
C LEU A 113 12.91 4.51 15.35
N MET A 114 12.06 4.78 14.35
CA MET A 114 11.92 6.13 13.78
C MET A 114 11.34 7.11 14.80
N THR A 115 10.37 6.68 15.62
CA THR A 115 9.79 7.51 16.67
C THR A 115 10.81 7.80 17.77
N GLU A 116 11.58 6.79 18.21
CA GLU A 116 12.68 6.95 19.16
C GLU A 116 13.77 7.89 18.65
N ALA A 117 14.05 7.86 17.34
CA ALA A 117 14.97 8.76 16.67
C ALA A 117 14.41 10.19 16.46
N GLY A 118 13.19 10.48 16.91
CA GLY A 118 12.59 11.82 16.87
C GLY A 118 11.91 12.18 15.55
N PHE A 119 11.69 11.22 14.65
CA PHE A 119 10.94 11.46 13.41
C PHE A 119 9.43 11.45 13.67
N GLU A 120 8.72 12.40 13.07
CA GLU A 120 7.26 12.40 13.08
C GLU A 120 6.73 11.42 12.01
N LEU A 121 5.92 10.44 12.43
CA LEU A 121 5.23 9.51 11.55
C LEU A 121 3.73 9.80 11.55
N LEU A 122 3.06 9.56 10.43
CA LEU A 122 1.59 9.51 10.45
C LEU A 122 1.14 8.31 11.32
N PRO A 123 0.21 8.50 12.29
CA PRO A 123 -0.25 7.41 13.15
C PRO A 123 -0.97 6.32 12.36
N GLY A 124 -0.95 5.11 12.91
CA GLY A 124 -1.56 3.92 12.29
C GLY A 124 -0.65 2.70 12.37
N GLU A 125 -1.08 1.63 11.72
CA GLU A 125 -0.42 0.32 11.69
C GLU A 125 -0.11 -0.17 10.27
N HIS A 126 -0.39 0.66 9.26
CA HIS A 126 -0.22 0.26 7.87
C HIS A 126 1.28 0.10 7.53
N PRO A 127 1.67 -0.94 6.75
CA PRO A 127 3.06 -1.11 6.27
C PRO A 127 3.60 -0.01 5.35
N ILE A 128 2.74 0.96 5.00
CA ILE A 128 3.13 2.18 4.31
C ILE A 128 3.24 3.22 5.40
N THR A 129 4.46 3.54 5.82
CA THR A 129 4.72 4.47 6.91
C THR A 129 5.26 5.79 6.34
N PRO A 130 4.46 6.88 6.40
CA PRO A 130 4.92 8.19 5.96
C PRO A 130 5.74 8.86 7.07
N VAL A 131 6.98 9.24 6.74
CA VAL A 131 7.85 10.07 7.56
C VAL A 131 7.62 11.53 7.17
N MET A 132 7.17 12.35 8.12
CA MET A 132 6.63 13.68 7.84
C MET A 132 7.71 14.76 7.80
N PHE A 133 7.66 15.61 6.78
CA PHE A 133 8.47 16.80 6.62
C PHE A 133 7.52 18.00 6.45
N ARG A 134 7.02 18.49 7.59
CA ARG A 134 6.03 19.58 7.61
C ARG A 134 6.67 20.95 7.38
N GLY A 135 5.82 21.90 7.02
CA GLY A 135 6.18 23.30 6.83
C GLY A 135 6.49 23.67 5.39
N GLU A 136 6.77 24.95 5.17
CA GLU A 136 7.01 25.53 3.84
C GLU A 136 8.22 24.87 3.16
N ASP A 137 9.29 24.67 3.93
CA ASP A 137 10.55 24.06 3.52
C ASP A 137 10.50 22.53 3.42
N GLY A 138 9.38 21.92 3.83
CA GLY A 138 9.26 20.47 4.01
C GLY A 138 9.57 19.68 2.74
N ALA A 139 9.17 20.21 1.57
CA ALA A 139 9.43 19.58 0.28
C ALA A 139 10.94 19.51 -0.03
N ARG A 140 11.67 20.61 0.21
CA ARG A 140 13.12 20.68 0.00
C ARG A 140 13.84 19.73 0.93
N ARG A 141 13.51 19.77 2.23
CA ARG A 141 14.11 18.89 3.25
C ARG A 141 13.88 17.40 2.94
N ALA A 142 12.67 17.02 2.54
CA ALA A 142 12.36 15.64 2.18
C ALA A 142 13.18 15.17 0.96
N ALA A 143 13.34 16.02 -0.06
CA ALA A 143 14.14 15.69 -1.24
C ALA A 143 15.63 15.51 -0.88
N GLU A 144 16.21 16.44 -0.12
CA GLU A 144 17.61 16.35 0.32
C GLU A 144 17.89 15.10 1.15
N VAL A 145 16.97 14.75 2.07
CA VAL A 145 17.08 13.50 2.83
C VAL A 145 17.00 12.29 1.91
N ALA A 146 16.08 12.26 0.95
CA ALA A 146 15.94 11.14 0.01
C ALA A 146 17.21 10.97 -0.86
N ASP A 147 17.80 12.06 -1.34
CA ASP A 147 19.05 12.04 -2.13
C ASP A 147 20.23 11.51 -1.29
N ARG A 148 20.35 11.94 -0.03
CA ARG A 148 21.38 11.43 0.89
C ARG A 148 21.17 9.96 1.21
N MET A 149 19.94 9.53 1.45
CA MET A 149 19.63 8.12 1.66
C MET A 149 20.00 7.26 0.44
N LEU A 150 19.75 7.75 -0.78
CA LEU A 150 20.16 7.06 -2.00
C LEU A 150 21.69 6.93 -2.08
N ALA A 151 22.45 7.95 -1.68
CA ALA A 151 23.91 7.87 -1.62
C ALA A 151 24.42 6.81 -0.62
N GLU A 152 23.66 6.55 0.46
CA GLU A 152 23.90 5.47 1.44
C GLU A 152 23.37 4.09 0.97
N GLY A 153 22.82 4.02 -0.25
CA GLY A 153 22.27 2.82 -0.87
C GLY A 153 20.85 2.48 -0.42
N VAL A 154 20.12 3.40 0.20
CA VAL A 154 18.72 3.23 0.60
C VAL A 154 17.82 4.10 -0.28
N TYR A 155 17.11 3.45 -1.20
CA TYR A 155 16.23 4.16 -2.13
C TYR A 155 14.86 4.45 -1.51
N VAL A 156 14.55 5.74 -1.37
CA VAL A 156 13.23 6.24 -0.92
C VAL A 156 12.77 7.37 -1.82
N ILE A 157 11.46 7.62 -1.85
CA ILE A 157 10.88 8.72 -2.62
C ILE A 157 10.21 9.73 -1.70
N ALA A 158 10.61 10.99 -1.85
CA ALA A 158 9.94 12.14 -1.28
C ALA A 158 8.69 12.50 -2.08
N PHE A 159 7.60 12.77 -1.38
CA PHE A 159 6.34 13.23 -1.93
C PHE A 159 6.06 14.65 -1.43
N SER A 160 5.76 15.55 -2.36
CA SER A 160 5.38 16.94 -2.12
C SER A 160 4.22 17.34 -3.05
N PHE A 161 3.77 18.59 -2.97
CA PHE A 161 2.74 19.12 -3.86
C PHE A 161 3.16 18.98 -5.34
N PRO A 162 2.28 18.55 -6.27
CA PRO A 162 0.82 18.39 -6.13
C PRO A 162 0.36 17.00 -5.65
N VAL A 163 1.26 16.06 -5.40
CA VAL A 163 0.89 14.69 -5.01
C VAL A 163 0.32 14.64 -3.58
N VAL A 164 0.78 15.52 -2.71
CA VAL A 164 0.28 15.70 -1.34
C VAL A 164 0.01 17.18 -1.07
N PRO A 165 -0.87 17.53 -0.11
CA PRO A 165 -1.16 18.94 0.18
C PRO A 165 0.11 19.74 0.56
N ARG A 166 0.08 21.05 0.31
CA ARG A 166 1.17 21.96 0.69
C ARG A 166 1.41 21.90 2.20
N GLY A 167 2.68 22.01 2.60
CA GLY A 167 3.08 21.93 4.02
C GLY A 167 3.07 20.52 4.62
N LEU A 168 2.69 19.49 3.85
CA LEU A 168 2.58 18.09 4.28
C LEU A 168 3.50 17.16 3.48
N ALA A 169 4.69 17.63 3.11
CA ALA A 169 5.66 16.78 2.43
C ALA A 169 6.04 15.59 3.32
N ARG A 170 6.41 14.47 2.69
CA ARG A 170 6.72 13.23 3.40
C ARG A 170 7.54 12.29 2.55
N ILE A 171 8.37 11.48 3.18
CA ILE A 171 8.96 10.30 2.54
C ILE A 171 8.05 9.11 2.84
N ARG A 172 7.60 8.40 1.80
CA ARG A 172 6.71 7.24 1.95
C ARG A 172 7.56 5.98 1.96
N VAL A 173 7.75 5.39 3.14
CA VAL A 173 8.44 4.11 3.29
C VAL A 173 7.42 2.98 3.17
N GLN A 174 7.73 1.97 2.37
CA GLN A 174 6.87 0.81 2.15
C GLN A 174 7.61 -0.44 2.61
N LEU A 175 7.21 -0.97 3.75
CA LEU A 175 7.83 -2.17 4.31
C LEU A 175 7.36 -3.40 3.52
N SER A 176 8.23 -4.39 3.46
CA SER A 176 7.99 -5.67 2.81
C SER A 176 8.25 -6.79 3.81
N ALA A 177 7.55 -7.91 3.64
CA ALA A 177 7.86 -9.15 4.36
C ALA A 177 9.25 -9.69 4.00
N ALA A 178 9.81 -9.27 2.86
CA ALA A 178 11.14 -9.67 2.40
C ALA A 178 12.28 -8.86 3.05
N HIS A 179 11.99 -7.72 3.70
CA HIS A 179 13.03 -7.00 4.43
C HIS A 179 13.42 -7.79 5.69
N SER A 180 14.72 -7.91 5.92
CA SER A 180 15.24 -8.41 7.19
C SER A 180 15.17 -7.33 8.27
N GLU A 181 15.34 -7.73 9.53
CA GLU A 181 15.50 -6.78 10.63
C GLU A 181 16.71 -5.85 10.40
N GLU A 182 17.79 -6.37 9.82
CA GLU A 182 18.98 -5.60 9.47
C GLU A 182 18.66 -4.53 8.42
N ASP A 183 17.88 -4.85 7.38
CA ASP A 183 17.45 -3.88 6.38
C ASP A 183 16.63 -2.74 7.01
N VAL A 184 15.73 -3.07 7.95
CA VAL A 184 14.93 -2.08 8.67
C VAL A 184 15.83 -1.16 9.50
N ARG A 185 16.76 -1.73 10.27
CA ARG A 185 17.70 -0.96 11.10
C ARG A 185 18.63 -0.08 10.25
N ARG A 186 19.13 -0.60 9.12
CA ARG A 186 19.94 0.14 8.16
C ARG A 186 19.16 1.32 7.56
N CYS A 187 17.89 1.12 7.22
CA CYS A 187 17.02 2.19 6.73
C CYS A 187 16.86 3.32 7.77
N VAL A 188 16.62 2.97 9.04
CA VAL A 188 16.52 3.96 10.12
C VAL A 188 17.84 4.70 10.35
N ALA A 189 18.97 3.98 10.36
CA ALA A 189 20.28 4.59 10.49
C ALA A 189 20.56 5.60 9.35
N ALA A 190 20.16 5.25 8.12
CA ALA A 190 20.28 6.15 6.97
C ALA A 190 19.40 7.41 7.12
N PHE A 191 18.17 7.28 7.65
CA PHE A 191 17.35 8.46 7.99
C PHE A 191 18.04 9.37 9.00
N ILE A 192 18.56 8.81 10.09
CA ILE A 192 19.25 9.57 11.14
C ILE A 192 20.45 10.31 10.53
N ALA A 193 21.32 9.60 9.82
CA ALA A 193 22.49 10.19 9.17
C ALA A 193 22.10 11.27 8.16
N ALA A 194 21.06 11.05 7.35
CA ALA A 194 20.59 11.98 6.33
C ALA A 194 19.96 13.27 6.88
N THR A 195 19.70 13.35 8.19
CA THR A 195 19.18 14.56 8.86
C THR A 195 20.21 15.34 9.67
N GLN A 196 21.42 14.80 9.84
CA GLN A 196 22.57 15.48 10.44
C GLN A 196 23.35 16.26 9.39
#